data_AF-A0A935XJD4-F1
#
_entry.id   AF-A0A935XJD4-F1
#
_cell.length_a   1.000
_cell.length_b   1.000
_cell.length_c   1.000
_cell.angle_alpha   90.00
_cell.angle_beta   90.00
_cell.angle_gamma   90.00
#
_symmetry.space_group_name_H-M   'P 1'
#
loop_
_entity.id
_entity.type
_entity.pdbx_description
1 polymer ?
#
loop_
_entity_poly.entity_id
_entity_poly.type
_entity_poly.pdbx_seq_one_letter_code
_entity_poly.pdbx_strand_id
1 'polypeptide(L)'
;MARASVIVTFAFAHCADICPTLVHQLREARSHSRRDTVPIVIVTLDPWRDVPARLPHIAQQWALSASDRLLSGSVDEVSAVLDGWGGALARRRHRRHQPTRPSHFS
;
A
#
# COMPACT_ATOMS: atom_id res chain seq x y z
N MET A 1 13.79 -18.07 -18.10
CA MET A 1 13.01 -17.66 -16.91
C MET A 1 11.63 -17.24 -17.38
N ALA A 2 10.57 -17.90 -16.92
CA ALA A 2 9.20 -17.48 -17.23
C ALA A 2 8.91 -16.16 -16.53
N ARG A 3 8.39 -15.16 -17.26
CA ARG A 3 7.90 -13.92 -16.66
C ARG A 3 6.60 -14.24 -15.92
N ALA A 4 6.61 -14.14 -14.59
CA ALA A 4 5.39 -14.22 -13.80
C ALA A 4 4.72 -12.85 -13.75
N SER A 5 3.44 -12.78 -14.12
CA SER A 5 2.63 -11.57 -13.99
C SER A 5 2.06 -11.48 -12.57
N VAL A 6 2.00 -10.27 -12.03
CA VAL A 6 1.40 -9.97 -10.73
C VAL A 6 0.55 -8.71 -10.83
N ILE A 7 -0.50 -8.60 -10.02
CA ILE A 7 -1.30 -7.38 -9.88
C ILE A 7 -0.81 -6.67 -8.62
N VAL A 8 -0.26 -5.47 -8.75
CA VAL A 8 0.18 -4.67 -7.60
C VAL A 8 -0.83 -3.56 -7.33
N THR A 9 -1.21 -3.37 -6.07
CA THR A 9 -2.04 -2.25 -5.63
C THR A 9 -1.55 -1.70 -4.28
N PHE A 10 -2.01 -0.50 -3.93
CA PHE A 10 -1.65 0.20 -2.71
C PHE A 10 -2.93 0.53 -1.93
N ALA A 11 -3.06 -0.01 -0.72
CA ALA A 11 -4.25 0.10 0.10
C ALA A 11 -3.91 -0.13 1.58
N PHE A 12 -4.68 0.45 2.50
CA PHE A 12 -4.46 0.29 3.94
C PHE A 12 -5.77 -0.02 4.68
N ALA A 13 -5.69 -0.66 5.84
CA ALA A 13 -6.86 -1.25 6.51
C ALA A 13 -7.83 -0.20 7.10
N HIS A 14 -7.32 0.94 7.55
CA HIS A 14 -8.13 2.00 8.20
C HIS A 14 -8.85 2.93 7.21
N CYS A 15 -8.87 2.56 5.94
CA CYS A 15 -9.54 3.27 4.87
C CYS A 15 -11.01 2.86 4.84
N ALA A 16 -11.92 3.78 5.16
CA ALA A 16 -13.32 3.48 5.43
C ALA A 16 -14.01 2.64 4.35
N ASP A 17 -13.97 3.08 3.08
CA ASP A 17 -14.76 2.44 2.02
C ASP A 17 -13.95 2.11 0.76
N ILE A 18 -13.15 3.05 0.23
CA ILE A 18 -12.60 2.89 -1.13
C ILE A 18 -11.58 1.75 -1.24
N CYS A 19 -10.75 1.54 -0.21
CA CYS A 19 -9.70 0.52 -0.22
C CYS A 19 -10.27 -0.91 -0.19
N PRO A 20 -11.21 -1.27 0.72
CA PRO A 20 -11.83 -2.59 0.65
C PRO A 20 -12.60 -2.81 -0.65
N THR A 21 -13.29 -1.78 -1.19
CA THR A 21 -13.96 -1.87 -2.50
C THR A 21 -12.96 -2.14 -3.63
N LEU A 22 -11.82 -1.44 -3.67
CA LEU A 22 -10.77 -1.66 -4.67
C LEU A 22 -10.23 -3.09 -4.62
N VAL A 23 -9.92 -3.59 -3.43
CA VAL A 23 -9.39 -4.96 -3.25
C VAL A 23 -10.44 -5.99 -3.71
N HIS A 24 -11.71 -5.78 -3.40
CA HIS A 24 -12.81 -6.62 -3.89
C HIS A 24 -12.88 -6.60 -5.43
N GLN A 25 -12.86 -5.41 -6.05
CA GLN A 25 -12.93 -5.28 -7.51
C GLN A 25 -11.74 -5.95 -8.21
N LEU A 26 -10.53 -5.89 -7.65
CA LEU A 26 -9.36 -6.58 -8.21
C LEU A 26 -9.51 -8.10 -8.15
N ARG A 27 -10.04 -8.64 -7.04
CA ARG A 27 -10.33 -10.07 -6.89
C ARG A 27 -11.36 -10.53 -7.92
N GLU A 28 -12.44 -9.77 -8.07
CA GLU A 28 -13.48 -10.04 -9.07
C GLU A 28 -12.92 -9.96 -10.49
N ALA A 29 -12.21 -8.89 -10.85
CA ALA A 29 -11.65 -8.73 -12.19
C ALA A 29 -10.66 -9.85 -12.55
N ARG A 30 -9.85 -10.29 -11.58
CA ARG A 30 -8.96 -11.45 -11.72
C ARG A 30 -9.74 -12.72 -12.04
N SER A 31 -10.81 -12.98 -11.29
CA SER A 31 -11.63 -14.18 -11.45
C SER A 31 -12.39 -14.17 -12.78
N HIS A 32 -13.03 -13.06 -13.14
CA HIS A 32 -13.71 -12.87 -14.42
C HIS A 32 -12.77 -13.07 -15.61
N SER A 33 -11.49 -12.72 -15.44
CA SER A 33 -10.45 -12.92 -16.46
C SER A 33 -9.89 -14.35 -16.51
N ARG A 34 -10.37 -15.28 -15.66
CA ARG A 34 -9.83 -16.64 -15.47
C ARG A 34 -8.33 -16.64 -15.15
N ARG A 35 -7.89 -15.66 -14.35
CA ARG A 35 -6.48 -15.45 -13.95
C ARG A 35 -6.27 -15.70 -12.46
N ASP A 36 -6.97 -16.65 -11.86
CA ASP A 36 -6.92 -16.91 -10.41
C ASP A 36 -5.52 -17.27 -9.89
N THR A 37 -4.62 -17.70 -10.78
CA THR A 37 -3.22 -17.99 -10.48
C THR A 37 -2.34 -16.74 -10.42
N VAL A 38 -2.81 -15.58 -10.92
CA VAL A 38 -2.10 -14.31 -10.84
C VAL A 38 -2.25 -13.74 -9.44
N PRO A 39 -1.17 -13.60 -8.66
CA PRO A 39 -1.26 -13.10 -7.29
C PRO A 39 -1.56 -11.60 -7.29
N ILE A 40 -2.38 -11.18 -6.33
CA ILE A 40 -2.58 -9.78 -5.98
C ILE A 40 -1.62 -9.45 -4.84
N VAL A 41 -0.74 -8.48 -5.06
CA VAL A 41 0.20 -7.95 -4.07
C VAL A 41 -0.29 -6.58 -3.65
N ILE A 42 -0.63 -6.45 -2.37
CA ILE A 42 -1.10 -5.21 -1.77
C ILE A 42 0.01 -4.67 -0.87
N VAL A 43 0.47 -3.46 -1.12
CA VAL A 43 1.43 -2.77 -0.25
C VAL A 43 0.67 -1.74 0.59
N THR A 44 0.86 -1.77 1.92
CA THR A 44 0.18 -0.80 2.79
C THR A 44 0.65 0.64 2.54
N LEU A 45 -0.27 1.59 2.69
CA LEU A 45 0.00 3.02 2.75
C LEU A 45 0.08 3.56 4.19
N ASP A 46 -0.19 2.73 5.19
CA ASP A 46 -0.17 3.09 6.62
C ASP A 46 0.64 2.08 7.46
N PRO A 47 1.98 2.05 7.29
CA PRO A 47 2.86 1.09 7.98
C PRO A 47 2.87 1.22 9.50
N TRP A 48 2.40 2.35 10.05
CA TRP A 48 2.31 2.57 11.49
C TRP A 48 1.20 1.74 12.14
N ARG A 49 0.13 1.46 11.39
CA ARG A 49 -1.04 0.72 11.88
C ARG A 49 -1.16 -0.67 11.28
N ASP A 50 -0.83 -0.81 10.01
CA ASP A 50 -0.86 -2.07 9.29
C ASP A 50 0.45 -2.83 9.52
N VAL A 51 0.82 -3.06 10.78
CA VAL A 51 2.06 -3.75 11.14
C VAL A 51 2.01 -5.24 10.76
N PRO A 52 3.15 -5.92 10.54
CA PRO A 52 3.20 -7.33 10.14
C PRO A 52 2.32 -8.27 10.96
N ALA A 53 2.24 -8.06 12.28
CA ALA A 53 1.41 -8.85 13.19
C ALA A 53 -0.11 -8.75 12.91
N ARG A 54 -0.59 -7.67 12.29
CA ARG A 54 -2.01 -7.43 11.97
C ARG A 54 -2.39 -7.87 10.57
N LEU A 55 -1.43 -8.09 9.68
CA LEU A 55 -1.68 -8.42 8.28
C LEU A 55 -2.54 -9.67 8.07
N PRO A 56 -2.40 -10.77 8.85
CA PRO A 56 -3.28 -11.92 8.69
C PRO A 56 -4.76 -11.57 8.91
N HIS A 57 -5.06 -10.71 9.88
CA HIS A 57 -6.43 -10.27 10.14
C HIS A 57 -6.96 -9.40 9.00
N ILE A 58 -6.16 -8.47 8.49
CA ILE A 58 -6.53 -7.61 7.35
C ILE A 58 -6.74 -8.45 6.09
N ALA A 59 -5.86 -9.42 5.83
CA ALA A 59 -5.97 -10.34 4.71
C ALA A 59 -7.27 -11.18 4.76
N GLN A 60 -7.67 -11.62 5.95
CA GLN A 60 -8.96 -12.28 6.16
C GLN A 60 -10.14 -11.35 5.90
N GLN A 61 -10.10 -10.11 6.41
CA GLN A 61 -11.15 -9.11 6.19
C GLN A 61 -11.34 -8.81 4.69
N TRP A 62 -10.25 -8.80 3.92
CA TRP A 62 -10.29 -8.58 2.48
C TRP A 62 -10.46 -9.86 1.65
N ALA A 63 -10.66 -11.02 2.32
CA ALA A 63 -10.84 -12.32 1.71
C ALA A 63 -9.75 -12.68 0.67
N LEU A 64 -8.50 -12.33 0.99
CA LEU A 64 -7.33 -12.64 0.16
C LEU A 64 -7.11 -14.15 0.10
N SER A 65 -6.68 -14.65 -1.07
CA SER A 65 -6.35 -16.06 -1.24
C SER A 65 -4.95 -16.39 -0.68
N ALA A 66 -4.61 -17.67 -0.61
CA ALA A 66 -3.27 -18.11 -0.25
C ALA A 66 -2.18 -17.69 -1.27
N SER A 67 -2.55 -17.34 -2.50
CA SER A 67 -1.62 -16.80 -3.51
C SER A 67 -1.42 -15.29 -3.36
N ASP A 68 -2.36 -14.58 -2.72
CA ASP A 68 -2.29 -13.14 -2.51
C ASP A 68 -1.29 -12.78 -1.40
N ARG A 69 -0.75 -11.56 -1.47
CA ARG A 69 0.23 -11.05 -0.50
C ARG A 69 -0.18 -9.66 -0.05
N LEU A 70 -0.32 -9.50 1.26
CA LEU A 70 -0.39 -8.19 1.89
C LEU A 70 0.98 -7.90 2.51
N LEU A 71 1.59 -6.78 2.14
CA LEU A 71 2.94 -6.40 2.50
C LEU A 71 2.92 -5.13 3.35
N SER A 72 3.72 -5.17 4.41
CA SER A 72 4.06 -4.06 5.28
C SER A 72 5.46 -4.29 5.84
N GLY A 73 5.98 -3.32 6.56
CA GLY A 73 7.30 -3.35 7.17
C GLY A 73 7.53 -2.09 7.99
N SER A 74 8.79 -1.71 8.12
CA SER A 74 9.14 -0.39 8.63
C SER A 74 8.64 0.71 7.69
N VAL A 75 8.51 1.91 8.25
CA VAL A 75 8.11 3.12 7.51
C VAL A 75 9.10 3.42 6.39
N ASP A 76 10.39 3.18 6.63
CA ASP A 76 11.45 3.40 5.65
C ASP A 76 11.37 2.41 4.49
N GLU A 77 11.13 1.13 4.76
CA GLU A 77 10.93 0.11 3.73
C GLU A 77 9.72 0.41 2.85
N VAL A 78 8.57 0.73 3.46
CA VAL A 78 7.36 1.06 2.71
C VAL A 78 7.56 2.36 1.92
N SER A 79 8.20 3.37 2.51
CA SER A 79 8.51 4.62 1.80
C SER A 79 9.42 4.41 0.60
N ALA A 80 10.45 3.55 0.73
CA ALA A 80 11.35 3.21 -0.37
C ALA A 80 10.62 2.49 -1.50
N VAL A 81 9.70 1.58 -1.18
CA VAL A 81 8.82 0.95 -2.19
C VAL A 81 7.99 2.02 -2.88
N LEU A 82 7.26 2.85 -2.13
CA LEU A 82 6.40 3.88 -2.73
C LEU A 82 7.19 4.86 -3.62
N ASP A 83 8.42 5.20 -3.26
CA ASP A 83 9.29 6.06 -4.07
C ASP A 83 9.67 5.42 -5.39
N GLY A 84 9.97 4.12 -5.39
CA GLY A 84 10.24 3.36 -6.62
C GLY A 84 9.06 3.30 -7.58
N TRP A 85 7.83 3.46 -7.08
CA TRP A 85 6.60 3.49 -7.87
C TRP A 85 6.12 4.92 -8.20
N GLY A 86 6.94 5.95 -7.94
CA GLY A 86 6.61 7.36 -8.22
C GLY A 86 5.72 8.03 -7.16
N GLY A 87 5.46 7.35 -6.03
CA GLY A 87 4.66 7.83 -4.89
C GLY A 87 5.28 8.96 -4.08
N ALA A 88 6.49 9.41 -4.42
CA ALA A 88 7.16 10.56 -3.79
C ALA A 88 6.40 11.91 -3.92
N LEU A 89 5.30 11.96 -4.69
CA LEU A 89 4.50 13.17 -4.91
C LEU A 89 3.73 13.68 -3.68
N ALA A 90 3.50 12.87 -2.64
CA ALA A 90 2.82 13.33 -1.42
C ALA A 90 3.76 14.07 -0.43
N ARG A 91 5.07 13.77 -0.43
CA ARG A 91 6.01 14.34 0.54
C ARG A 91 6.47 15.78 0.21
N ARG A 92 6.19 16.28 -1.00
CA ARG A 92 6.53 17.67 -1.38
C ARG A 92 5.62 18.74 -0.74
N ARG A 93 4.51 18.38 -0.08
CA ARG A 93 3.63 19.36 0.58
C ARG A 93 3.94 19.62 2.06
N HIS A 94 4.52 18.66 2.80
CA HIS A 94 4.84 18.87 4.22
C HIS A 94 6.16 19.64 4.48
N ARG A 95 7.04 19.77 3.49
CA ARG A 95 8.30 20.54 3.63
C ARG A 95 8.18 22.04 3.32
N ARG A 96 6.97 22.55 3.04
CA ARG A 96 6.69 24.00 2.87
C ARG A 96 6.29 24.73 4.16
N HIS A 97 6.21 24.03 5.29
CA HIS A 97 5.87 24.61 6.60
C HIS A 97 7.00 24.55 7.63
N GLN A 98 8.26 24.48 7.18
CA GLN A 98 9.33 24.96 8.05
C GLN A 98 9.21 26.50 8.13
N PRO A 99 8.93 27.11 9.29
CA PRO A 99 9.05 28.55 9.40
C PRO A 99 10.52 28.88 9.17
N THR A 100 10.81 29.68 8.16
CA THR A 100 12.10 30.36 8.06
C THR A 100 12.25 31.17 9.36
N ARG A 101 13.24 30.85 10.20
CA ARG A 101 13.64 31.75 11.29
C ARG A 101 14.12 33.06 10.65
N PRO A 102 13.56 34.23 10.97
CA PRO A 102 14.29 35.46 10.83
C PRO A 102 15.03 35.73 12.15
N SER A 103 16.36 35.72 12.03
CA SER A 103 17.27 36.77 12.53
C SER A 103 16.84 37.66 13.69
N HIS A 104 17.71 37.69 14.70
CA HIS A 104 18.14 38.88 15.44
C HIS A 104 17.08 39.78 16.09
N PHE A 105 17.09 39.82 17.42
CA PHE A 105 16.80 41.05 18.14
C PHE A 105 17.96 41.33 19.10
N SER A 106 18.55 42.50 18.90
CA SER A 106 19.47 43.17 19.82
C SER A 106 18.78 43.57 21.12
#